data_AF-A0A4U1C5L4-F1
#
_entry.id   AF-A0A4U1C5L4-F1
#
_cell.length_a   1.000
_cell.length_b   1.000
_cell.length_c   1.000
_cell.angle_alpha   90.00
_cell.angle_beta   90.00
_cell.angle_gamma   90.00
#
_symmetry.space_group_name_H-M   'P 1'
#
loop_
_entity.id
_entity.type
_entity.pdbx_description
1 polymer ?
#
loop_
_entity_poly.entity_id
_entity_poly.type
_entity_poly.pdbx_seq_one_letter_code
_entity_poly.pdbx_strand_id
1 'polypeptide(L)'
;MEGVTIIETAVIKELINKIEGLETAIKQATKDAKVKDPTMTLREVAAYLKKSYGWVVINKHNIGCSNIGGDWLTKQSIVEEYFNKNFHKN
;
A
#
# COMPACT_ATOMS: atom_id res chain seq x y z
N MET A 1 -38.05 -35.97 13.72
CA MET A 1 -36.84 -35.60 12.96
C MET A 1 -36.71 -34.09 12.74
N GLU A 2 -37.33 -33.24 13.58
CA GLU A 2 -37.40 -31.78 13.35
C GLU A 2 -36.31 -30.97 14.07
N GLY A 3 -35.58 -31.56 15.03
CA GLY A 3 -34.60 -30.85 15.84
C GLY A 3 -33.23 -30.64 15.18
N VAL A 4 -32.84 -31.50 14.24
CA VAL A 4 -31.50 -31.47 13.60
C VAL A 4 -31.40 -30.31 12.61
N THR A 5 -32.47 -30.06 11.85
CA THR A 5 -32.54 -29.02 10.81
C THR A 5 -32.45 -27.60 11.38
N ILE A 6 -32.96 -27.37 12.59
CA ILE A 6 -32.94 -26.05 13.26
C ILE A 6 -31.51 -25.71 13.72
N ILE A 7 -30.78 -26.70 14.23
CA ILE A 7 -29.39 -26.53 14.66
C ILE A 7 -28.49 -26.23 13.45
N GLU A 8 -28.66 -26.97 12.35
CA GLU A 8 -27.95 -26.72 11.09
C GLU A 8 -28.25 -25.32 10.54
N THR A 9 -29.51 -24.87 10.63
CA THR A 9 -29.91 -23.53 10.19
C THR A 9 -29.27 -22.42 11.03
N ALA A 10 -29.13 -22.60 12.35
CA ALA A 10 -28.47 -21.64 13.23
C ALA A 10 -26.96 -21.55 12.93
N VAL A 11 -26.31 -22.69 12.74
CA VAL A 11 -24.87 -22.76 12.39
C VAL A 11 -24.60 -22.12 11.03
N ILE A 12 -25.45 -22.37 10.04
CA ILE A 12 -25.32 -21.74 8.71
C ILE A 12 -25.48 -20.23 8.79
N LYS A 13 -26.46 -19.72 9.56
CA LYS A 13 -26.63 -18.27 9.78
C LYS A 13 -25.42 -17.64 10.46
N GLU A 14 -24.83 -18.33 11.45
CA GLU A 14 -23.62 -17.85 12.11
C GLU A 14 -22.42 -17.80 11.14
N LEU A 15 -22.31 -18.79 10.25
CA LEU A 15 -21.28 -18.81 9.21
C LEU A 15 -21.43 -17.64 8.22
N ILE A 16 -22.66 -17.38 7.76
CA ILE A 16 -22.98 -16.26 6.86
C ILE A 16 -22.58 -14.94 7.51
N ASN A 17 -22.98 -14.72 8.77
CA ASN A 17 -22.64 -13.50 9.50
C ASN A 17 -21.11 -13.31 9.66
N LYS A 18 -20.36 -14.41 9.87
CA LYS A 18 -18.89 -14.36 9.95
C LYS A 18 -18.26 -14.01 8.60
N ILE A 19 -18.79 -14.53 7.49
CA ILE A 19 -18.32 -14.22 6.13
C ILE A 19 -18.59 -12.75 5.80
N GLU A 20 -19.79 -12.24 6.09
CA GLU A 20 -20.13 -10.82 5.89
C GLU A 20 -19.26 -9.89 6.75
N GLY A 21 -18.97 -10.32 7.99
CA GLY A 21 -18.04 -9.63 8.88
C GLY A 21 -16.61 -9.59 8.32
N LEU A 22 -16.13 -10.71 7.76
CA LEU A 22 -14.83 -10.78 7.10
C LEU A 22 -14.74 -9.89 5.86
N GLU A 23 -15.79 -9.88 5.03
CA GLU A 23 -15.83 -9.02 3.85
C GLU A 23 -15.75 -7.54 4.24
N THR A 24 -16.47 -7.17 5.31
CA THR A 24 -16.44 -5.81 5.86
C THR A 24 -15.06 -5.45 6.41
N ALA A 25 -14.44 -6.34 7.17
CA ALA A 25 -13.09 -6.15 7.71
C ALA A 25 -12.04 -6.01 6.60
N ILE A 26 -12.14 -6.81 5.53
CA ILE A 26 -11.24 -6.72 4.37
C ILE A 26 -11.46 -5.40 3.63
N LYS A 27 -12.70 -4.99 3.37
CA LYS A 27 -13.00 -3.70 2.73
C LYS A 27 -12.46 -2.53 3.55
N GLN A 28 -12.59 -2.59 4.88
CA GLN A 28 -12.08 -1.57 5.78
C GLN A 28 -10.55 -1.56 5.80
N ALA A 29 -9.90 -2.72 5.96
CA ALA A 29 -8.44 -2.84 5.92
C ALA A 29 -7.86 -2.35 4.58
N THR A 30 -8.53 -2.65 3.46
CA THR A 30 -8.11 -2.18 2.13
C THR A 30 -8.30 -0.66 1.97
N LYS A 31 -9.33 -0.08 2.60
CA LYS A 31 -9.50 1.38 2.64
C LYS A 31 -8.43 2.03 3.51
N ASP A 32 -8.14 1.48 4.68
CA ASP A 32 -7.14 2.03 5.61
C ASP A 32 -5.72 1.89 5.06
N ALA A 33 -5.44 0.80 4.32
CA ALA A 33 -4.18 0.62 3.60
C ALA A 33 -3.96 1.67 2.49
N LYS A 34 -5.02 2.29 1.96
CA LYS A 34 -4.92 3.33 0.92
C LYS A 34 -4.51 4.72 1.44
N VAL A 35 -4.39 4.94 2.75
CA VAL A 35 -4.32 6.30 3.32
C VAL A 35 -2.91 6.74 3.74
N LYS A 36 -1.86 5.91 3.63
CA LYS A 36 -0.49 6.34 3.95
C LYS A 36 0.44 6.13 2.77
N ASP A 37 0.53 7.13 1.89
CA ASP A 37 1.62 7.30 0.94
C ASP A 37 2.57 8.37 1.50
N PRO A 38 3.50 7.99 2.39
CA PRO A 38 4.37 8.95 3.05
C PRO A 38 5.29 9.63 2.04
N THR A 39 5.61 10.89 2.30
CA THR A 39 6.63 11.61 1.56
C THR A 39 8.01 11.28 2.09
N MET A 40 8.94 11.04 1.17
CA MET A 40 10.35 10.79 1.39
C MET A 40 11.17 12.00 0.96
N THR A 41 12.17 12.35 1.75
CA THR A 41 13.24 13.28 1.39
C THR A 41 14.16 12.66 0.34
N LEU A 42 14.91 13.48 -0.39
CA LEU A 42 15.90 12.98 -1.36
C LEU A 42 16.96 12.05 -0.73
N ARG A 43 17.27 12.20 0.57
CA ARG A 43 18.19 11.29 1.29
C ARG A 43 17.57 9.91 1.50
N GLU A 44 16.29 9.87 1.87
CA GLU A 44 15.56 8.61 2.02
C GLU A 44 15.37 7.91 0.68
N VAL A 45 15.07 8.67 -0.39
CA VAL A 45 15.01 8.13 -1.76
C VAL A 45 16.36 7.53 -2.18
N ALA A 46 17.48 8.19 -1.85
CA ALA A 46 18.81 7.68 -2.15
C ALA A 46 19.11 6.36 -1.41
N ALA A 47 18.73 6.27 -0.13
CA ALA A 47 18.85 5.04 0.64
C ALA A 47 17.99 3.92 0.05
N TYR A 48 16.75 4.23 -0.33
CA TYR A 48 15.81 3.26 -0.90
C TYR A 48 16.29 2.70 -2.24
N LEU A 49 16.69 3.57 -3.17
CA LEU A 49 17.17 3.17 -4.50
C LEU A 49 18.61 2.64 -4.50
N LYS A 50 19.29 2.66 -3.34
CA LYS A 50 20.72 2.35 -3.19
C LYS A 50 21.59 3.15 -4.17
N LYS A 51 21.30 4.45 -4.30
CA LYS A 51 22.04 5.39 -5.16
C LYS A 51 22.72 6.45 -4.30
N SER A 52 23.72 7.12 -4.87
CA SER A 52 24.32 8.27 -4.21
C SER A 52 23.35 9.44 -4.15
N TYR A 53 23.44 10.25 -3.09
CA TYR A 53 22.60 11.44 -2.94
C TYR A 53 22.74 12.41 -4.13
N GLY A 54 23.97 12.64 -4.60
CA GLY A 54 24.22 13.51 -5.76
C GLY A 54 23.52 13.02 -7.03
N TRP A 55 23.49 11.70 -7.26
CA TRP A 55 22.75 11.13 -8.39
C TRP A 55 21.24 11.39 -8.26
N VAL A 56 20.68 11.23 -7.06
CA VAL A 56 19.25 11.50 -6.81
C VAL A 56 18.91 12.99 -6.99
N VAL A 57 19.76 13.91 -6.55
CA VAL A 57 19.53 15.36 -6.73
C VAL A 57 19.47 15.76 -8.20
N ILE A 58 20.32 15.14 -9.04
CA ILE A 58 20.33 15.36 -10.50
C ILE A 58 19.09 14.72 -11.15
N ASN A 59 18.70 13.52 -10.71
CA ASN A 59 17.63 12.74 -11.33
C ASN A 59 16.25 12.90 -10.67
N LYS A 60 16.10 13.79 -9.68
CA LYS A 60 14.86 13.94 -8.88
C LYS A 60 13.60 14.16 -9.72
N HIS A 61 13.71 14.90 -10.82
CA HIS A 61 12.58 15.15 -11.72
C HIS A 61 12.19 13.92 -12.55
N ASN A 62 13.15 13.04 -12.85
CA ASN A 62 12.91 11.78 -13.55
C ASN A 62 12.28 10.72 -12.63
N ILE A 63 12.63 10.75 -11.34
CA ILE A 63 12.03 9.89 -10.32
C ILE A 63 10.60 10.38 -10.02
N GLY A 64 10.43 11.70 -9.93
CA GLY A 64 9.19 12.37 -9.56
C GLY A 64 9.34 12.99 -8.18
N CYS A 65 9.29 14.33 -8.10
CA CYS A 65 9.43 15.07 -6.85
C CYS A 65 8.59 16.34 -6.88
N SER A 66 8.27 16.87 -5.70
CA SER A 66 7.65 18.18 -5.52
C SER A 66 8.51 19.02 -4.58
N ASN A 67 8.57 20.33 -4.83
CA ASN A 67 9.17 21.28 -3.88
C ASN A 67 8.07 21.80 -2.97
N ILE A 68 8.19 21.52 -1.66
CA ILE A 68 7.24 21.96 -0.65
C ILE A 68 8.03 22.66 0.44
N GLY A 69 7.85 23.98 0.58
CA GLY A 69 8.53 24.76 1.62
C GLY A 69 10.06 24.86 1.45
N GLY A 70 10.59 24.62 0.25
CA GLY A 70 12.04 24.61 -0.01
C GLY A 70 12.66 23.21 0.01
N ASP A 71 11.93 22.22 0.53
CA ASP A 71 12.37 20.82 0.56
C ASP A 71 11.84 20.04 -0.64
N TRP A 72 12.73 19.20 -1.20
CA TRP A 72 12.37 18.27 -2.26
C TRP A 72 11.86 16.97 -1.65
N LEU A 73 10.57 16.71 -1.86
CA LEU A 73 9.87 15.54 -1.35
C LEU A 73 9.34 14.69 -2.50
N THR A 74 9.35 13.38 -2.30
CA THR A 74 8.83 12.40 -3.25
C THR A 74 7.91 11.44 -2.52
N LYS A 75 6.73 11.17 -3.06
CA LYS A 75 5.84 10.14 -2.52
C LYS A 75 6.47 8.76 -2.63
N GLN A 76 6.37 7.93 -1.59
CA GLN A 76 6.94 6.57 -1.61
C GLN A 76 6.42 5.75 -2.80
N SER A 77 5.13 5.83 -3.10
CA SER A 77 4.51 5.15 -4.24
C SER A 77 5.17 5.47 -5.59
N ILE A 78 5.62 6.72 -5.76
CA ILE A 78 6.30 7.18 -6.97
C ILE A 78 7.71 6.61 -7.07
N VAL A 79 8.42 6.50 -5.96
CA VAL A 79 9.75 5.85 -5.92
C VAL A 79 9.62 4.36 -6.27
N GLU A 80 8.61 3.69 -5.73
CA GLU A 80 8.32 2.29 -6.03
C GLU A 80 7.96 2.08 -7.50
N GLU A 81 7.11 2.94 -8.06
CA GLU A 81 6.76 2.90 -9.48
C GLU A 81 8.00 3.10 -10.36
N TYR A 82 8.86 4.07 -10.02
CA TYR A 82 10.12 4.29 -10.72
C TYR A 82 11.03 3.07 -10.66
N PHE A 83 11.18 2.45 -9.49
CA PHE A 83 11.98 1.24 -9.32
C PHE A 83 11.45 0.10 -10.20
N ASN A 84 10.14 -0.16 -10.13
CA ASN A 84 9.50 -1.24 -10.88
C ASN A 84 9.60 -1.05 -12.39
N LYS A 85 9.49 0.19 -12.90
CA LYS A 85 9.67 0.50 -14.33
C LYS A 85 11.07 0.20 -14.84
N ASN A 86 12.09 0.38 -14.00
CA ASN A 86 13.49 0.17 -14.35
C ASN A 86 14.01 -1.20 -13.90
N PHE A 87 13.17 -2.04 -13.29
CA PHE A 87 13.53 -3.36 -12.83
C PHE A 87 13.46 -4.35 -13.99
N HIS A 88 14.63 -4.80 -14.45
CA HIS A 88 14.74 -5.89 -15.40
C HIS A 88 15.18 -7.17 -14.67
N LYS A 89 14.38 -8.22 -14.78
CA LYS A 89 14.75 -9.56 -14.29
C LYS A 89 15.57 -10.24 -15.39
N ASN A 90 16.87 -10.37 -15.16
CA ASN A 90 17.74 -11.22 -15.96
C ASN A 90 17.55 -12.69 -15.57
#